data_AF-A0A934DBQ2-F1
#
_entry.id   AF-A0A934DBQ2-F1
#
_cell.length_a   1.000
_cell.length_b   1.000
_cell.length_c   1.000
_cell.angle_alpha   90.00
_cell.angle_beta   90.00
_cell.angle_gamma   90.00
#
_symmetry.space_group_name_H-M   'P 1'
#
loop_
_entity.id
_entity.type
_entity.pdbx_description
1 polymer ?
#
loop_
_entity_poly.entity_id
_entity_poly.type
_entity_poly.pdbx_seq_one_letter_code
_entity_poly.pdbx_strand_id
1 'polypeptide(L)'
;GATVVALLSPNGNWFYVVFFLVGANTGTEMMARYNFAGDCSTESTRVMYVGVMNVCLVPCYVVNLGAGWLVEHFNVELVFVVGIICSSLGLVSLATVSEPRQTRQLALSSK
;
A
#
# COMPACT_ATOMS: atom_id res chain seq x y z
N GLY A 1 -9.16 -4.30 -3.34
CA GLY A 1 -9.64 -5.58 -3.91
C GLY A 1 -10.01 -6.56 -2.81
N ALA A 2 -9.02 -7.10 -2.10
CA ALA A 2 -9.24 -8.11 -1.05
C ALA A 2 -10.25 -7.70 0.05
N THR A 3 -10.23 -6.44 0.50
CA THR A 3 -11.15 -5.89 1.50
C THR A 3 -12.61 -5.86 1.04
N VAL A 4 -12.87 -5.66 -0.25
CA VAL A 4 -14.22 -5.71 -0.82
C VAL A 4 -14.73 -7.15 -0.85
N VAL A 5 -13.87 -8.10 -1.22
CA VAL A 5 -14.19 -9.53 -1.20
C VAL A 5 -14.46 -10.02 0.22
N ALA A 6 -13.71 -9.53 1.21
CA ALA A 6 -13.92 -9.85 2.61
C ALA A 6 -15.27 -9.32 3.14
N LEU A 7 -15.64 -8.07 2.77
CA LEU A 7 -16.91 -7.47 3.18
C LEU A 7 -18.13 -8.19 2.60
N LEU A 8 -18.04 -8.67 1.36
CA LEU A 8 -19.12 -9.39 0.69
C LEU A 8 -19.15 -10.88 0.99
N SER A 9 -18.29 -11.39 1.89
CA SER A 9 -18.16 -12.82 2.12
C SER A 9 -19.35 -13.41 2.88
N PRO A 10 -20.12 -14.34 2.29
CA PRO A 10 -21.25 -14.98 2.97
C PRO A 10 -20.83 -16.18 3.84
N ASN A 11 -19.64 -16.74 3.62
CA ASN A 11 -19.11 -17.87 4.37
C ASN A 11 -17.58 -17.83 4.49
N GLY A 12 -17.04 -18.57 5.46
CA GLY A 12 -15.60 -18.56 5.77
C GLY A 12 -14.69 -19.02 4.62
N ASN A 13 -15.20 -19.80 3.67
CA ASN A 13 -14.38 -20.31 2.55
C ASN A 13 -13.92 -19.18 1.60
N TRP A 14 -14.60 -18.04 1.56
CA TRP A 14 -14.16 -16.89 0.77
C TRP A 14 -12.84 -16.30 1.28
N PHE A 15 -12.48 -16.54 2.54
CA PHE A 15 -11.22 -16.04 3.09
C PHE A 15 -9.99 -16.68 2.42
N TYR A 16 -10.10 -17.85 1.79
CA TYR A 16 -9.01 -18.38 0.96
C TYR A 16 -8.67 -17.42 -0.19
N VAL A 17 -9.69 -16.86 -0.85
CA VAL A 17 -9.52 -15.86 -1.92
C VAL A 17 -8.99 -14.55 -1.36
N VAL A 18 -9.49 -14.12 -0.20
CA VAL A 18 -9.00 -12.90 0.48
C VAL A 18 -7.51 -13.04 0.80
N PHE A 19 -7.07 -14.15 1.42
CA PHE A 19 -5.68 -14.38 1.75
C PHE A 19 -4.79 -14.45 0.51
N PHE A 20 -5.27 -15.09 -0.56
CA PHE A 20 -4.56 -15.10 -1.84
C PHE A 20 -4.36 -13.68 -2.39
N LEU A 21 -5.42 -12.87 -2.42
CA LEU A 21 -5.36 -11.48 -2.91
C LEU A 21 -4.47 -10.59 -2.04
N VAL A 22 -4.51 -10.76 -0.72
CA VAL A 22 -3.63 -10.04 0.20
C VAL A 22 -2.17 -10.44 -0.05
N GLY A 23 -1.88 -11.74 -0.17
CA GLY A 23 -0.53 -12.22 -0.45
C GLY A 23 0.02 -11.70 -1.78
N ALA A 24 -0.79 -11.75 -2.83
CA ALA A 24 -0.44 -11.18 -4.13
C ALA A 24 -0.16 -9.67 -4.03
N ASN A 25 -1.06 -8.93 -3.37
CA ASN A 25 -0.89 -7.49 -3.16
C ASN A 25 0.41 -7.17 -2.40
N THR A 26 0.63 -7.79 -1.24
CA THR A 26 1.83 -7.56 -0.42
C THR A 26 3.12 -7.91 -1.17
N GLY A 27 3.13 -8.99 -1.95
CA GLY A 27 4.28 -9.36 -2.77
C GLY A 27 4.59 -8.31 -3.84
N THR A 28 3.57 -7.85 -4.57
CA THR A 28 3.75 -6.82 -5.60
C THR A 28 4.12 -5.45 -5.02
N GLU A 29 3.52 -5.09 -3.89
CA GLU A 29 3.72 -3.82 -3.20
C GLU A 29 5.15 -3.67 -2.70
N MET A 30 5.71 -4.73 -2.10
CA MET A 30 7.09 -4.73 -1.63
C MET A 30 8.07 -4.49 -2.77
N MET A 31 7.92 -5.23 -3.89
CA MET A 31 8.79 -5.08 -5.06
C MET A 31 8.64 -3.70 -5.72
N ALA A 32 7.40 -3.22 -5.89
CA ALA A 32 7.12 -1.93 -6.49
C ALA A 32 7.74 -0.78 -5.68
N ARG A 33 7.66 -0.84 -4.34
CA ARG A 33 8.22 0.16 -3.44
C ARG A 33 9.73 0.30 -3.55
N TYR A 34 10.46 -0.82 -3.51
CA TYR A 34 11.92 -0.78 -3.64
C TYR A 34 12.36 -0.30 -5.02
N ASN A 35 11.67 -0.72 -6.08
CA ASN A 35 11.94 -0.25 -7.44
C ASN A 35 11.71 1.27 -7.56
N PHE A 36 10.59 1.77 -7.01
CA PHE A 36 10.29 3.20 -7.02
C PHE A 36 11.30 4.02 -6.22
N ALA A 37 11.72 3.55 -5.04
CA ALA A 37 12.78 4.19 -4.26
C ALA A 37 14.12 4.19 -5.03
N GLY A 38 14.40 3.11 -5.77
CA GLY A 38 15.55 3.02 -6.67
C GLY A 38 15.53 4.05 -7.80
N ASP A 39 14.37 4.27 -8.42
CA ASP A 39 14.20 5.24 -9.50
C ASP A 39 14.33 6.69 -9.03
N CYS A 40 13.88 6.97 -7.81
CA CYS A 40 13.94 8.29 -7.17
C CYS A 40 15.33 8.65 -6.63
N SER A 41 16.25 7.69 -6.50
CA SER A 41 17.54 7.88 -5.84
C SER A 41 18.74 7.81 -6.80
N THR A 42 19.86 8.39 -6.38
CA THR A 42 21.19 8.12 -6.95
C THR A 42 21.85 6.96 -6.19
N GLU A 43 22.89 6.33 -6.75
CA GLU A 43 23.58 5.21 -6.06
C GLU A 43 24.04 5.58 -4.64
N SER A 44 24.49 6.82 -4.43
CA SER A 44 24.92 7.31 -3.12
C SER A 44 23.78 7.56 -2.12
N THR A 45 22.55 7.80 -2.59
CA THR A 45 21.40 8.18 -1.75
C THR A 45 20.35 7.09 -1.61
N ARG A 46 20.50 5.96 -2.32
CA ARG A 46 19.52 4.85 -2.32
C ARG A 46 19.21 4.33 -0.92
N VAL A 47 20.22 4.18 -0.07
CA VAL A 47 20.04 3.71 1.32
C VAL A 47 19.20 4.70 2.13
N MET A 48 19.39 6.01 1.94
CA MET A 48 18.62 7.05 2.61
C MET A 48 17.15 7.01 2.20
N TYR A 49 16.86 6.90 0.89
CA TYR A 49 15.48 6.82 0.39
C TYR A 49 14.74 5.59 0.91
N VAL A 50 15.39 4.43 0.95
CA VAL A 50 14.82 3.21 1.54
C VAL A 50 14.57 3.38 3.04
N GLY A 51 15.49 4.03 3.76
CA GLY A 51 15.33 4.34 5.18
C GLY A 51 14.12 5.23 5.45
N VAL A 52 13.99 6.34 4.71
CA VAL A 52 12.86 7.28 4.82
C VAL A 52 11.55 6.57 4.51
N MET A 53 11.50 5.78 3.44
CA MET A 53 10.33 4.98 3.07
C MET A 53 9.85 4.10 4.23
N ASN A 54 10.76 3.37 4.88
CA ASN A 54 10.41 2.49 5.99
C ASN A 54 9.95 3.27 7.24
N VAL A 55 10.59 4.39 7.56
CA VAL A 55 10.18 5.25 8.69
C VAL A 55 8.76 5.80 8.47
N CYS A 56 8.42 6.17 7.23
CA CYS A 56 7.06 6.61 6.90
C CYS A 56 6.00 5.51 7.06
N LEU A 57 6.37 4.23 6.97
CA LEU A 57 5.45 3.10 7.14
C LEU A 57 5.19 2.75 8.62
N VAL A 58 6.09 3.14 9.54
CA VAL A 58 5.96 2.81 10.97
C VAL A 58 4.62 3.23 11.56
N PRO A 59 4.12 4.48 11.36
CA PRO A 59 2.82 4.88 11.89
C PRO A 59 1.67 4.01 11.35
N CYS A 60 1.72 3.61 10.08
CA CYS A 60 0.70 2.74 9.48
C CYS A 60 0.65 1.37 10.16
N TYR A 61 1.79 0.81 10.56
CA TYR A 61 1.81 -0.45 11.31
C TYR A 61 1.26 -0.29 12.72
N VAL A 62 1.50 0.83 13.37
CA VAL A 62 0.94 1.12 14.71
C VAL A 62 -0.59 1.26 14.63
N VAL A 63 -1.12 1.87 13.57
CA VAL A 63 -2.57 2.00 13.35
C VAL A 63 -3.26 0.62 13.23
N ASN A 64 -2.58 -0.43 12.74
CA ASN A 64 -3.15 -1.78 12.70
C ASN A 64 -3.48 -2.34 14.09
N LEU A 65 -2.82 -1.88 15.16
CA LEU A 65 -3.19 -2.27 16.53
C LEU A 65 -4.58 -1.73 16.90
N GLY A 66 -4.96 -0.58 16.36
CA GLY A 66 -6.29 0.01 16.52
C GLY A 66 -7.41 -0.79 15.84
N ALA A 67 -7.08 -1.60 14.83
CA ALA A 67 -8.07 -2.46 14.17
C ALA A 67 -8.61 -3.54 15.13
N GLY A 68 -7.78 -4.07 16.02
CA GLY A 68 -8.20 -5.04 17.03
C GLY A 68 -9.23 -4.45 18.01
N TRP A 69 -8.96 -3.23 18.49
CA TRP A 69 -9.90 -2.48 19.33
C TRP A 69 -11.22 -2.18 18.59
N LEU A 70 -11.16 -1.90 17.29
CA LEU A 70 -12.35 -1.63 16.47
C LEU A 70 -13.24 -2.86 16.32
N VAL A 71 -12.67 -4.06 16.15
CA VAL A 71 -13.44 -5.32 16.10
C VAL A 71 -14.19 -5.56 17.41
N GLU A 72 -13.53 -5.28 18.54
CA GLU A 72 -14.08 -5.55 19.87
C GLU A 72 -15.35 -4.73 20.17
N HIS A 73 -15.43 -3.50 19.67
CA HIS A 73 -16.54 -2.59 19.98
C HIS A 73 -17.56 -2.39 18.84
N PHE A 74 -17.17 -2.54 17.57
CA PHE A 74 -17.97 -2.03 16.44
C PHE A 74 -18.27 -3.08 15.34
N ASN A 75 -17.94 -4.36 15.57
CA ASN A 75 -18.05 -5.46 14.61
C ASN A 75 -16.96 -5.47 13.52
N VAL A 76 -16.73 -6.66 12.95
CA VAL A 76 -15.69 -6.93 11.96
C VAL A 76 -15.94 -6.18 10.64
N GLU A 77 -17.21 -5.96 10.26
CA GLU A 77 -17.57 -5.28 9.01
C GLU A 77 -16.99 -3.86 8.93
N LEU A 78 -16.98 -3.12 10.05
CA LEU A 78 -16.45 -1.76 10.08
C LEU A 78 -14.95 -1.69 9.79
N VAL A 79 -14.18 -2.71 10.18
CA VAL A 79 -12.75 -2.80 9.83
C VAL A 79 -12.55 -2.91 8.33
N PHE A 80 -13.41 -3.69 7.63
CA PHE A 80 -13.32 -3.81 6.18
C PHE A 80 -13.72 -2.52 5.47
N VAL A 81 -14.75 -1.81 5.95
CA VAL A 81 -15.16 -0.51 5.40
C VAL A 81 -14.04 0.52 5.55
N VAL A 82 -13.44 0.64 6.73
CA VAL A 82 -12.29 1.53 6.95
C VAL A 82 -11.13 1.15 6.04
N GLY A 83 -10.85 -0.14 5.88
CA GLY A 83 -9.83 -0.63 4.94
C GLY A 83 -10.10 -0.26 3.48
N ILE A 84 -11.36 -0.27 3.04
CA ILE A 84 -11.75 0.19 1.69
C ILE A 84 -11.46 1.69 1.53
N ILE A 85 -11.82 2.50 2.53
CA ILE A 85 -11.57 3.96 2.51
C ILE A 85 -10.08 4.26 2.48
N CYS A 86 -9.28 3.61 3.33
CA CYS A 86 -7.83 3.81 3.33
C CYS A 86 -7.20 3.37 2.01
N SER A 87 -7.63 2.23 1.44
CA SER A 87 -7.12 1.74 0.16
C SER A 87 -7.50 2.66 -1.00
N SER A 88 -8.70 3.25 -1.00
CA SER A 88 -9.13 4.18 -2.04
C SER A 88 -8.38 5.50 -1.96
N LEU A 89 -8.18 6.04 -0.75
CA LEU A 89 -7.35 7.23 -0.53
C LEU A 89 -5.90 7.01 -0.99
N GLY A 90 -5.32 5.84 -0.68
CA GLY A 90 -3.99 5.47 -1.15
C GLY A 90 -3.89 5.39 -2.68
N LEU A 91 -4.90 4.81 -3.33
CA LEU A 91 -4.95 4.72 -4.79
C LEU A 91 -5.08 6.10 -5.44
N VAL A 92 -5.92 6.99 -4.89
CA VAL A 92 -6.06 8.36 -5.35
C VAL A 92 -4.74 9.12 -5.18
N SER A 93 -4.10 8.99 -4.02
CA SER A 93 -2.79 9.62 -3.79
C SER A 93 -1.75 9.13 -4.79
N LEU A 94 -1.70 7.82 -5.06
CA LEU A 94 -0.78 7.27 -6.05
C LEU A 94 -1.05 7.82 -7.47
N ALA A 95 -2.32 7.97 -7.84
CA ALA A 95 -2.70 8.55 -9.14
C ALA A 95 -2.29 10.03 -9.29
N THR A 96 -2.09 10.75 -8.19
CA THR A 96 -1.61 12.15 -8.21
C THR A 96 -0.09 12.28 -8.26
N VAL A 97 0.67 11.21 -7.98
CA VAL A 97 2.13 11.26 -7.95
C VAL A 97 2.69 11.13 -9.37
N SER A 98 3.45 12.13 -9.80
CA SER A 98 4.12 12.13 -11.10
C SER A 98 5.18 11.04 -11.22
N GLU A 99 5.25 10.38 -12.38
CA GLU A 99 6.24 9.34 -12.64
C GLU A 99 7.68 9.92 -12.70
N PRO A 100 8.61 9.47 -11.83
CA PRO A 100 9.99 9.95 -11.82
C PRO A 100 10.73 9.66 -13.14
N ARG A 101 10.37 8.58 -13.82
CA ARG A 101 10.99 8.13 -15.08
C ARG A 101 10.68 9.08 -16.24
N GLN A 102 9.45 9.57 -16.32
CA GLN A 102 9.03 10.50 -17.37
C GLN A 102 9.78 11.84 -17.25
N THR A 103 9.91 12.36 -16.03
CA THR A 103 10.67 13.59 -15.76
C THR A 103 12.14 13.45 -16.13
N ARG A 104 12.77 12.30 -15.83
CA ARG A 104 14.17 12.04 -16.20
C ARG A 104 14.37 11.93 -17.71
N GLN A 105 13.47 11.29 -18.44
CA GLN A 105 13.55 11.16 -19.90
C GLN A 105 13.41 12.51 -20.62
N LEU A 106 12.48 13.35 -20.18
CA LEU A 106 12.31 14.72 -20.71
C LEU A 106 13.56 15.57 -20.48
N ALA A 107 14.21 15.45 -19.33
CA ALA A 107 15.46 16.17 -19.03
C ALA A 107 16.65 15.72 -19.90
N LEU A 108 16.65 14.47 -20.37
CA LEU A 108 17.71 13.93 -21.24
C LEU A 108 17.46 14.25 -22.72
N SER A 109 16.21 14.35 -23.17
CA SER A 109 15.86 14.74 -24.55
C SER A 109 16.06 16.23 -24.85
N SER A 110 16.24 17.07 -23.83
CA SER A 110 16.47 18.52 -23.95
C SER A 110 17.95 18.91 -24.00
N LYS A 111 18.87 17.94 -23.92
CA LYS A 111 20.32 18.14 -24.04
C LYS A 111 20.80 17.65 -25.40
#